data_AF-Q5UYU9-F1
#
_entry.id   AF-Q5UYU9-F1
#
_cell.length_a   1.000
_cell.length_b   1.000
_cell.length_c   1.000
_cell.angle_alpha   90.00
_cell.angle_beta   90.00
_cell.angle_gamma   90.00
#
_symmetry.space_group_name_H-M   'P 1'
#
loop_
_entity.id
_entity.type
_entity.pdbx_description
1 polymer ?
#
loop_
_entity_poly.entity_id
_entity_poly.type
_entity_poly.pdbx_seq_one_letter_code
_entity_poly.pdbx_strand_id
1 'polypeptide(L)'
;MVDRLDREDIRYLLVAGLAPAWFNVLDLRRIHDHTDLPVVSVTFESSPGLEGAIREAFDDPNVVQDRLATYRAQPERRPVSVNDETVYVRSVGIDDSAAADVVRAFTPEGGRPEPLRVARLAARGLAEME
;
A
#
# COMPACT_ATOMS: atom_id res chain seq x y z
N MET A 1 -13.35 -8.01 -3.24
CA MET A 1 -13.76 -6.60 -2.99
C MET A 1 -13.82 -5.84 -4.29
N VAL A 2 -12.70 -5.78 -5.02
CA VAL A 2 -12.60 -5.12 -6.33
C VAL A 2 -13.62 -5.66 -7.33
N ASP A 3 -13.75 -6.99 -7.45
CA ASP A 3 -14.68 -7.66 -8.37
C ASP A 3 -16.16 -7.27 -8.17
N ARG A 4 -16.53 -6.79 -6.98
CA ARG A 4 -17.91 -6.35 -6.69
C ARG A 4 -18.19 -4.91 -7.13
N LEU A 5 -17.16 -4.14 -7.47
CA LEU A 5 -17.34 -2.78 -7.95
C LEU A 5 -17.97 -2.78 -9.35
N ASP A 6 -17.72 -3.82 -10.16
CA ASP A 6 -18.24 -3.98 -11.53
C ASP A 6 -17.98 -2.75 -12.40
N ARG A 7 -16.71 -2.29 -12.39
CA ARG A 7 -16.26 -1.06 -13.04
C ARG A 7 -15.02 -1.31 -13.89
N GLU A 8 -15.22 -1.27 -15.21
CA GLU A 8 -14.15 -1.46 -16.20
C GLU A 8 -13.22 -0.24 -16.34
N ASP A 9 -13.61 0.91 -15.80
CA ASP A 9 -12.85 2.17 -15.89
C ASP A 9 -11.86 2.38 -14.73
N ILE A 10 -11.74 1.42 -13.80
CA ILE A 10 -10.70 1.45 -12.77
C ILE A 10 -9.35 1.20 -13.44
N ARG A 11 -8.39 2.10 -13.18
CA ARG A 11 -7.06 2.05 -13.80
C ARG A 11 -5.94 1.66 -12.85
N TYR A 12 -6.12 1.89 -11.55
CA TYR A 12 -5.08 1.68 -10.54
C TYR A 12 -5.70 1.30 -9.20
N LEU A 13 -5.02 0.46 -8.43
CA LEU A 13 -5.32 0.19 -7.03
C LEU A 13 -4.29 0.86 -6.13
N LEU A 14 -4.70 1.87 -5.37
CA LEU A 14 -3.85 2.55 -4.40
C LEU A 14 -4.11 1.98 -3.01
N VAL A 15 -3.04 1.65 -2.28
CA VAL A 15 -3.12 1.12 -0.91
C VAL A 15 -2.26 1.95 0.03
N ALA A 16 -2.80 2.27 1.21
CA ALA A 16 -2.07 3.00 2.26
C ALA A 16 -1.26 2.01 3.10
N GLY A 17 0.02 1.86 2.79
CA GLY A 17 0.95 0.95 3.46
C GLY A 17 0.85 -0.50 3.01
N LEU A 18 1.80 -1.31 3.51
CA LEU A 18 1.97 -2.69 3.08
C LEU A 18 1.43 -3.71 4.09
N ALA A 19 1.23 -3.33 5.34
CA ALA A 19 0.83 -4.25 6.40
C ALA A 19 -0.17 -3.59 7.36
N PRO A 20 -1.42 -3.34 6.93
CA PRO A 20 -2.46 -2.89 7.82
C PRO A 20 -2.75 -3.94 8.91
N ALA A 21 -3.39 -3.51 10.02
CA ALA A 21 -3.94 -4.38 11.07
C ALA A 21 -3.00 -5.51 11.54
N TRP A 22 -2.06 -5.20 12.43
CA TRP A 22 -1.18 -6.19 13.08
C TRP A 22 -0.39 -7.08 12.10
N PHE A 23 0.37 -6.43 11.21
CA PHE A 23 1.23 -7.09 10.22
C PHE A 23 0.51 -8.07 9.28
N ASN A 24 -0.72 -7.76 8.86
CA ASN A 24 -1.34 -8.46 7.73
C ASN A 24 -0.69 -7.96 6.43
N VAL A 25 0.50 -8.49 6.14
CA VAL A 25 1.31 -8.08 4.99
C VAL A 25 0.55 -8.40 3.70
N LEU A 26 0.30 -7.36 2.92
CA LEU A 26 -0.36 -7.46 1.62
C LEU A 26 0.64 -7.95 0.59
N ASP A 27 0.20 -8.95 -0.19
CA ASP A 27 0.94 -9.41 -1.36
C ASP A 27 0.49 -8.64 -2.61
N LEU A 28 1.24 -7.61 -2.98
CA LEU A 28 0.90 -6.73 -4.11
C LEU A 28 0.90 -7.50 -5.44
N ARG A 29 1.72 -8.55 -5.56
CA ARG A 29 1.74 -9.40 -6.78
C ARG A 29 0.47 -10.19 -6.88
N ARG A 30 0.07 -10.87 -5.81
CA ARG A 30 -1.18 -11.63 -5.81
C ARG A 30 -2.40 -10.73 -6.06
N ILE A 31 -2.39 -9.49 -5.57
CA ILE A 31 -3.46 -8.52 -5.86
C ILE A 31 -3.44 -8.14 -7.34
N HIS A 32 -2.27 -7.84 -7.91
CA HIS A 32 -2.14 -7.56 -9.33
C HIS A 32 -2.62 -8.73 -10.18
N ASP A 33 -2.11 -9.95 -9.92
CA ASP A 33 -2.43 -11.16 -10.68
C ASP A 33 -3.93 -11.52 -10.62
N HIS A 34 -4.61 -11.18 -9.52
CA HIS A 34 -6.06 -11.43 -9.37
C HIS A 34 -6.91 -10.36 -10.06
N THR A 35 -6.45 -9.12 -10.08
CA THR A 35 -7.28 -7.98 -10.53
C THR A 35 -6.91 -7.47 -11.92
N ASP A 36 -5.77 -7.89 -12.47
CA ASP A 36 -5.12 -7.33 -13.67
C ASP A 36 -4.85 -5.82 -13.60
N LEU A 37 -5.02 -5.20 -12.43
CA LEU A 37 -4.82 -3.78 -12.21
C LEU A 37 -3.41 -3.52 -11.67
N PRO A 38 -2.74 -2.43 -12.09
CA PRO A 38 -1.54 -1.98 -11.40
C PRO A 38 -1.84 -1.61 -9.95
N VAL A 39 -0.97 -2.06 -9.03
CA VAL A 39 -1.11 -1.88 -7.59
C VAL A 39 0.01 -0.99 -7.07
N VAL A 40 -0.35 0.08 -6.37
CA VAL A 40 0.58 1.08 -5.84
C VAL A 40 0.38 1.21 -4.32
N SER A 41 1.34 0.72 -3.54
CA SER A 41 1.38 0.88 -2.09
C SER A 41 2.14 2.15 -1.73
N VAL A 42 1.52 3.05 -0.97
CA VAL A 42 2.09 4.34 -0.54
C VAL A 42 2.22 4.38 0.98
N THR A 43 3.42 4.65 1.48
CA THR A 43 3.70 4.97 2.89
C THR A 43 4.20 6.41 3.01
N PHE A 44 3.87 7.07 4.11
CA PHE A 44 4.02 8.53 4.27
C PHE A 44 5.21 8.93 5.15
N GLU A 45 5.91 7.95 5.72
CA GLU A 45 7.03 8.16 6.61
C GLU A 45 8.18 7.21 6.27
N SER A 46 9.40 7.69 6.48
CA SER A 46 10.59 6.83 6.40
C SER A 46 10.53 5.78 7.51
N SER A 47 11.04 4.59 7.24
CA SER A 47 11.18 3.57 8.28
C SER A 47 12.32 2.61 7.96
N PRO A 48 12.89 1.91 8.96
CA PRO A 48 13.86 0.83 8.72
C PRO A 48 13.23 -0.41 8.04
N GLY A 49 11.92 -0.37 7.74
CA GLY A 49 11.16 -1.52 7.23
C GLY A 49 10.43 -2.26 8.35
N LEU A 50 9.76 -3.36 7.99
CA LEU A 50 8.88 -4.09 8.91
C LEU A 50 9.52 -5.33 9.54
N GLU A 51 10.74 -5.73 9.12
CA GLU A 51 11.26 -7.03 9.54
C GLU A 51 11.45 -7.16 11.06
N GLY A 52 12.02 -6.14 11.71
CA GLY A 52 12.21 -6.15 13.16
C GLY A 52 10.88 -6.24 13.90
N ALA A 53 9.95 -5.35 13.52
CA ALA A 53 8.62 -5.28 14.13
C ALA A 53 7.80 -6.58 13.92
N ILE A 54 7.94 -7.26 12.78
CA ILE A 54 7.31 -8.57 12.55
C ILE A 54 7.89 -9.63 13.49
N ARG A 55 9.21 -9.66 13.73
CA ARG A 55 9.83 -10.64 14.64
C ARG A 55 9.43 -10.42 16.09
N GLU A 56 9.24 -9.17 16.50
CA GLU A 56 8.85 -8.81 17.86
C GLU A 56 7.36 -9.05 18.15
N ALA A 57 6.52 -9.02 17.12
CA ALA A 57 5.07 -9.06 17.28
C ALA A 57 4.47 -10.48 17.39
N PHE A 58 5.24 -11.54 17.13
CA PHE A 58 4.74 -12.91 17.15
C PHE A 58 5.74 -13.88 17.78
N ASP A 59 5.23 -14.76 18.64
CA ASP A 59 6.03 -15.81 19.29
C ASP A 59 6.18 -17.06 18.41
N ASP A 60 5.24 -17.33 17.51
CA ASP A 60 5.29 -18.49 16.61
C ASP A 60 6.28 -18.26 15.45
N PRO A 61 7.38 -19.02 15.36
CA PRO A 61 8.39 -18.83 14.32
C PRO A 61 7.86 -19.04 12.91
N ASN A 62 6.89 -19.94 12.71
CA ASN A 62 6.32 -20.21 11.38
C ASN A 62 5.52 -18.99 10.90
N VAL A 63 4.73 -18.40 11.80
CA VAL A 63 3.97 -17.18 11.53
C VAL A 63 4.90 -16.01 11.19
N VAL A 64 6.02 -15.87 11.89
CA VAL A 64 7.06 -14.88 11.58
C VAL A 64 7.67 -15.13 10.20
N GLN A 65 8.04 -16.39 9.89
CA GLN A 65 8.63 -16.74 8.61
C GLN A 65 7.68 -16.44 7.45
N ASP A 66 6.40 -16.82 7.55
CA ASP A 66 5.41 -16.60 6.49
C ASP A 66 5.23 -15.11 6.20
N ARG A 67 5.06 -14.29 7.24
CA ARG A 67 4.93 -12.83 7.08
C ARG A 67 6.18 -12.19 6.49
N LEU A 68 7.37 -12.61 6.95
CA LEU A 68 8.63 -12.13 6.39
C LEU A 68 8.82 -12.56 4.94
N ALA A 69 8.41 -13.77 4.57
CA ALA A 69 8.47 -14.26 3.21
C ALA A 69 7.60 -13.40 2.28
N THR A 70 6.34 -13.12 2.66
CA THR A 70 5.48 -12.21 1.91
C THR A 70 6.08 -10.81 1.82
N TYR A 71 6.57 -10.25 2.93
CA TYR A 71 7.15 -8.90 2.97
C TYR A 71 8.39 -8.75 2.09
N ARG A 72 9.31 -9.72 2.15
CA ARG A 72 10.56 -9.74 1.38
C ARG A 72 10.32 -9.97 -0.10
N ALA A 73 9.27 -10.71 -0.44
CA ALA A 73 8.89 -10.84 -1.83
C ALA A 73 8.58 -9.46 -2.42
N GLN A 74 7.94 -8.54 -1.68
CA GLN A 74 7.42 -7.29 -2.24
C GLN A 74 8.50 -6.40 -2.92
N PRO A 75 8.17 -5.69 -4.02
CA PRO A 75 9.08 -4.81 -4.74
C PRO A 75 9.76 -3.79 -3.85
N GLU A 76 10.95 -3.33 -4.20
CA GLU A 76 11.69 -2.33 -3.42
C GLU A 76 10.85 -1.07 -3.15
N ARG A 77 11.00 -0.52 -1.93
CA ARG A 77 10.33 0.72 -1.55
C ARG A 77 11.16 1.92 -2.01
N ARG A 78 10.59 2.79 -2.84
CA ARG A 78 11.28 3.93 -3.45
C ARG A 78 10.73 5.27 -2.98
N PRO A 79 11.57 6.27 -2.66
CA PRO A 79 11.10 7.60 -2.33
C PRO A 79 10.56 8.31 -3.58
N VAL A 80 9.46 9.04 -3.40
CA VAL A 80 8.86 9.90 -4.43
C VAL A 80 8.57 11.25 -3.79
N SER A 81 9.16 12.31 -4.34
CA SER A 81 8.82 13.69 -3.98
C SER A 81 7.47 14.05 -4.57
N VAL A 82 6.58 14.57 -3.72
CA VAL A 82 5.22 14.97 -4.05
C VAL A 82 4.93 16.26 -3.28
N ASN A 83 4.71 17.37 -3.97
CA ASN A 83 4.65 18.70 -3.37
C ASN A 83 5.89 18.94 -2.47
N ASP A 84 5.69 19.41 -1.25
CA ASP A 84 6.76 19.63 -0.26
C ASP A 84 7.03 18.40 0.64
N GLU A 85 6.47 17.23 0.28
CA GLU A 85 6.58 15.99 1.05
C GLU A 85 7.33 14.89 0.29
N THR A 86 7.79 13.87 1.03
CA THR A 86 8.33 12.64 0.45
C THR A 86 7.49 11.46 0.90
N VAL A 87 6.91 10.76 -0.07
CA VAL A 87 6.26 9.47 0.17
C VAL A 87 7.15 8.34 -0.31
N TYR A 88 6.79 7.13 0.06
CA TYR A 88 7.53 5.93 -0.30
C TYR A 88 6.60 4.93 -0.97
N VAL A 89 6.98 4.49 -2.16
CA VAL A 89 6.12 3.73 -3.07
C VAL A 89 6.69 2.34 -3.32
N ARG A 90 5.83 1.34 -3.34
CA ARG A 90 6.06 0.03 -3.96
C ARG A 90 5.01 -0.18 -5.04
N SER A 91 5.39 -0.74 -6.18
CA SER A 91 4.43 -0.93 -7.28
C SER A 91 4.59 -2.28 -7.98
N VAL A 92 3.47 -2.83 -8.47
CA VAL A 92 3.41 -4.04 -9.31
C VAL A 92 2.47 -3.76 -10.48
N GLY A 93 2.80 -4.27 -11.67
CA GLY A 93 1.99 -4.07 -12.88
C GLY A 93 2.14 -2.68 -13.53
N ILE A 94 3.09 -1.88 -13.06
CA ILE A 94 3.44 -0.55 -13.56
C ILE A 94 4.92 -0.28 -13.26
N ASP A 95 5.61 0.45 -14.13
CA ASP A 95 6.98 0.86 -13.87
C ASP A 95 7.06 1.95 -12.80
N ASP A 96 8.23 2.07 -12.16
CA ASP A 96 8.38 2.97 -11.01
C ASP A 96 8.18 4.45 -11.36
N SER A 97 8.54 4.88 -12.59
CA SER A 97 8.29 6.25 -13.05
C SER A 97 6.80 6.53 -13.21
N ALA A 98 6.08 5.66 -13.90
CA ALA A 98 4.64 5.80 -14.08
C ALA A 98 3.89 5.68 -12.75
N ALA A 99 4.34 4.83 -11.81
CA ALA A 99 3.79 4.78 -10.46
C ALA A 99 3.98 6.10 -9.71
N ALA A 100 5.15 6.73 -9.83
CA ALA A 100 5.40 8.04 -9.24
C ALA A 100 4.49 9.13 -9.85
N ASP A 101 4.26 9.09 -11.17
CA ASP A 101 3.38 10.03 -11.86
C ASP A 101 1.92 9.84 -11.44
N VAL A 102 1.45 8.60 -11.28
CA VAL A 102 0.13 8.29 -10.72
C VAL A 102 -0.01 8.88 -9.32
N VAL A 103 0.98 8.66 -8.45
CA VAL A 103 0.96 9.20 -7.08
C VAL A 103 0.89 10.72 -7.08
N ARG A 104 1.69 11.40 -7.92
CA ARG A 104 1.65 12.88 -8.04
C ARG A 104 0.32 13.37 -8.60
N ALA A 105 -0.19 12.75 -9.66
CA ALA A 105 -1.42 13.15 -10.31
C ALA A 105 -2.64 13.07 -9.37
N PHE A 106 -2.66 12.09 -8.46
CA PHE A 106 -3.70 11.95 -7.45
C PHE A 106 -3.41 12.70 -6.14
N THR A 107 -2.32 13.47 -6.05
CA THR A 107 -1.96 14.23 -4.83
C THR A 107 -1.82 15.72 -5.16
N PRO A 108 -2.94 16.43 -5.40
CA PRO A 108 -2.91 17.85 -5.73
C PRO A 108 -2.31 18.72 -4.61
N GLU A 109 -2.49 18.30 -3.35
CA GLU A 109 -1.96 18.99 -2.17
C GLU A 109 -1.50 17.99 -1.11
N GLY A 110 -0.54 18.40 -0.27
CA GLY A 110 0.08 17.57 0.77
C GLY A 110 0.81 16.34 0.20
N GLY A 111 0.99 15.31 1.01
CA GLY A 111 1.68 14.07 0.63
C GLY A 111 0.77 12.84 0.52
N ARG A 112 -0.55 12.97 0.64
CA ARG A 112 -1.46 11.80 0.58
C ARG A 112 -2.33 11.83 -0.68
N PRO A 113 -2.26 10.80 -1.55
CA PRO A 113 -3.18 10.67 -2.66
C PRO A 113 -4.63 10.77 -2.21
N GLU A 114 -5.42 11.55 -2.93
CA GLU A 114 -6.81 11.84 -2.64
C GLU A 114 -7.66 10.57 -2.45
N PRO A 115 -7.53 9.50 -3.28
CA PRO A 115 -8.25 8.24 -3.03
C PRO A 115 -7.93 7.63 -1.65
N LEU A 116 -6.67 7.72 -1.20
CA LEU A 116 -6.25 7.22 0.11
C LEU A 116 -6.69 8.13 1.26
N ARG A 117 -6.79 9.44 1.02
CA ARG A 117 -7.33 10.39 2.00
C ARG A 117 -8.81 10.12 2.24
N VAL A 118 -9.59 9.96 1.18
CA VAL A 118 -11.02 9.63 1.24
C VAL A 118 -11.24 8.28 1.92
N ALA A 119 -10.50 7.24 1.52
CA ALA A 119 -10.61 5.91 2.13
C ALA A 119 -10.32 5.95 3.64
N ARG A 120 -9.30 6.71 4.07
CA ARG A 120 -8.98 6.88 5.50
C ARG A 120 -10.10 7.57 6.28
N LEU A 121 -10.71 8.61 5.71
CA LEU A 121 -11.82 9.31 6.35
C LEU A 121 -13.05 8.40 6.48
N ALA A 122 -13.39 7.67 5.42
CA ALA A 122 -14.50 6.71 5.44
C ALA A 122 -14.29 5.61 6.48
N ALA A 123 -13.09 5.03 6.56
CA ALA A 123 -12.77 3.99 7.54
C ALA A 123 -12.87 4.49 8.99
N ARG A 124 -12.45 5.74 9.26
CA ARG A 124 -12.58 6.35 10.59
C ARG A 124 -14.02 6.64 10.97
N GLY A 125 -14.79 7.21 10.05
CA GLY A 125 -16.21 7.50 10.29
C GLY A 125 -17.01 6.25 10.64
N LEU A 126 -16.69 5.10 10.04
CA LEU A 126 -17.31 3.82 10.39
C LEU A 126 -16.90 3.31 11.78
N ALA A 127 -15.62 3.46 12.16
CA ALA A 127 -15.14 3.01 13.47
C ALA A 127 -15.71 3.83 14.65
N GLU A 128 -16.13 5.07 14.40
CA GLU A 128 -16.78 5.93 15.41
C GLU A 128 -18.28 5.64 15.57
N MET A 129 -18.86 4.80 14.71
CA MET A 129 -20.28 4.40 14.76
C MET A 129 -20.53 3.08 15.51
N GLU A 130 -19.47 2.41 15.97
CA GLU A 130 -19.50 1.21 16.83
C GLU A 130 -19.28 1.56 18.30
#